data_AF-B9NWA8-F1
#
_entry.id   AF-B9NWA8-F1
#
_cell.length_a   1.000
_cell.length_b   1.000
_cell.length_c   1.000
_cell.angle_alpha   90.00
_cell.angle_beta   90.00
_cell.angle_gamma   90.00
#
_symmetry.space_group_name_H-M   'P 1'
#
loop_
_entity.id
_entity.type
_entity.pdbx_description
1 polymer ?
#
loop_
_entity_poly.entity_id
_entity_poly.type
_entity_poly.pdbx_seq_one_letter_code
_entity_poly.pdbx_strand_id
1 'polypeptide(L)'
;MTKTSVSNQTNPVSIPALSSIVAGGVGGLLLQSATVTAYVGVPYIKLITTWGRYVVAILLVALFAALWRALPRSQAIGLSVIAGIIIPSLLSRYMFGSTAPWSLLITFNLIFTILAFAIWRLAMNRMDNR
;
A
#
# COMPACT_ATOMS: atom_id res chain seq x y z
N MET A 1 7.40 -30.66 38.00
CA MET A 1 7.60 -30.51 36.54
C MET A 1 6.31 -30.04 35.92
N THR A 2 6.16 -28.73 35.73
CA THR A 2 4.91 -28.09 35.29
C THR A 2 5.01 -27.87 33.78
N LYS A 3 4.16 -28.54 32.99
CA LYS A 3 4.11 -28.38 31.53
C LYS A 3 3.63 -26.96 31.22
N THR A 4 4.52 -26.11 30.73
CA THR A 4 4.17 -24.86 30.07
C THR A 4 3.48 -25.19 28.75
N SER A 5 2.16 -25.01 28.71
CA SER A 5 1.38 -25.08 27.48
C SER A 5 1.80 -23.93 26.57
N VAL A 6 2.59 -24.24 25.54
CA VAL A 6 2.87 -23.32 24.43
C VAL A 6 1.58 -23.20 23.62
N SER A 7 0.73 -22.23 23.97
CA SER A 7 -0.41 -21.86 23.13
C SER A 7 0.14 -21.14 21.91
N ASN A 8 0.32 -21.88 20.82
CA ASN A 8 0.69 -21.35 19.52
C ASN A 8 -0.55 -20.65 18.93
N GLN A 9 -0.87 -19.48 19.47
CA GLN A 9 -2.02 -18.68 19.06
C GLN A 9 -1.65 -17.96 17.76
N THR A 10 -1.87 -18.63 16.63
CA THR A 10 -1.88 -18.02 15.31
C THR A 10 -3.06 -17.05 15.24
N ASN A 11 -2.88 -15.86 15.81
CA ASN A 11 -3.92 -14.84 15.82
C ASN A 11 -4.32 -14.52 14.38
N PRO A 12 -5.56 -14.83 13.96
CA PRO A 12 -6.02 -14.49 12.62
C PRO A 12 -5.93 -12.98 12.43
N VAL A 13 -5.64 -12.54 11.21
CA VAL A 13 -5.65 -11.12 10.87
C VAL A 13 -7.05 -10.58 11.19
N SER A 14 -7.13 -9.58 12.08
CA SER A 14 -8.41 -9.04 12.51
C SER A 14 -9.14 -8.39 11.33
N ILE A 15 -10.47 -8.50 11.29
CA ILE A 15 -11.30 -7.87 10.25
C ILE A 15 -10.99 -6.36 10.10
N PRO A 16 -10.77 -5.59 11.19
CA PRO A 16 -10.30 -4.21 11.12
C PRO A 16 -8.95 -4.01 10.40
N ALA A 17 -8.01 -4.94 10.56
CA ALA A 17 -6.74 -4.86 9.87
C ALA A 17 -6.90 -5.08 8.36
N LEU A 18 -7.78 -6.00 7.94
CA LEU A 18 -8.06 -6.23 6.53
C LEU A 18 -8.75 -5.04 5.87
N SER A 19 -9.77 -4.47 6.51
CA SER A 19 -10.51 -3.33 5.95
C SER A 19 -9.65 -2.06 5.84
N SER A 20 -8.75 -1.81 6.79
CA SER A 20 -7.80 -0.69 6.71
C SER A 20 -6.79 -0.87 5.57
N ILE A 21 -6.31 -2.10 5.34
CA ILE A 21 -5.41 -2.41 4.23
C ILE A 21 -6.11 -2.13 2.89
N VAL A 22 -7.34 -2.61 2.73
CA VAL A 22 -8.13 -2.39 1.51
C VAL A 22 -8.39 -0.90 1.31
N ALA A 23 -8.79 -0.18 2.37
CA ALA A 23 -9.02 1.26 2.31
C ALA A 23 -7.76 2.04 1.89
N GLY A 24 -6.60 1.69 2.46
CA GLY A 24 -5.31 2.29 2.11
C GLY A 24 -4.93 2.02 0.65
N GLY A 25 -5.03 0.77 0.21
CA GLY A 25 -4.66 0.37 -1.16
C GLY A 25 -5.55 1.03 -2.21
N VAL A 26 -6.88 0.89 -2.04
CA VAL A 26 -7.86 1.45 -2.97
C VAL A 26 -7.81 2.98 -2.94
N GLY A 27 -7.89 3.59 -1.76
CA GLY A 27 -7.89 5.04 -1.62
C GLY A 27 -6.61 5.69 -2.14
N GLY A 28 -5.45 5.12 -1.83
CA GLY A 28 -4.16 5.59 -2.34
C GLY A 28 -4.08 5.52 -3.87
N LEU A 29 -4.58 4.43 -4.47
CA LEU A 29 -4.56 4.25 -5.92
C LEU A 29 -5.50 5.22 -6.64
N LEU A 30 -6.70 5.46 -6.11
CA LEU A 30 -7.67 6.39 -6.69
C LEU A 30 -7.10 7.82 -6.68
N LEU A 31 -6.58 8.26 -5.54
CA LEU A 31 -5.97 9.59 -5.42
C LEU A 31 -4.73 9.73 -6.31
N GLN A 32 -3.86 8.72 -6.34
CA GLN A 32 -2.72 8.71 -7.28
C GLN A 32 -3.19 8.83 -8.73
N SER A 33 -4.21 8.07 -9.12
CA SER A 33 -4.73 8.10 -10.49
C SER A 33 -5.33 9.46 -10.84
N ALA A 34 -5.96 10.14 -9.88
CA ALA A 34 -6.43 11.52 -10.04
C ALA A 34 -5.24 12.47 -10.23
N THR A 35 -4.16 12.31 -9.45
CA THR A 35 -2.94 13.11 -9.63
C THR A 35 -2.31 12.88 -11.01
N VAL A 36 -2.14 11.63 -11.44
CA VAL A 36 -1.59 11.33 -12.77
C VAL A 36 -2.45 11.93 -13.88
N THR A 37 -3.78 11.86 -13.74
CA THR A 37 -4.73 12.47 -14.69
C THR A 37 -4.53 13.98 -14.75
N ALA A 38 -4.46 14.65 -13.61
CA ALA A 38 -4.34 16.11 -13.53
C ALA A 38 -3.01 16.63 -14.08
N TYR A 39 -1.90 15.91 -13.85
CA TYR A 39 -0.56 16.38 -14.23
C TYR A 39 -0.09 15.91 -15.61
N VAL A 40 -0.54 14.73 -16.06
CA VAL A 40 -0.05 14.10 -17.30
C VAL A 40 -1.14 14.04 -18.38
N GLY A 41 -2.40 14.24 -18.02
CA GLY A 41 -3.53 14.17 -18.95
C GLY A 41 -3.93 12.74 -19.34
N VAL A 42 -3.45 11.72 -18.62
CA VAL A 42 -3.87 10.33 -18.87
C VAL A 42 -5.32 10.16 -18.42
N PRO A 43 -6.22 9.54 -19.22
CA PRO A 43 -7.63 9.39 -18.85
C PRO A 43 -7.81 8.63 -17.52
N TYR A 44 -8.47 9.28 -16.55
CA TYR A 44 -8.72 8.72 -15.22
C TYR A 44 -9.42 7.35 -15.28
N ILE A 45 -10.44 7.23 -16.13
CA ILE A 45 -11.20 5.97 -16.30
C ILE A 45 -10.27 4.82 -16.69
N LYS A 46 -9.38 5.02 -17.65
CA LYS A 46 -8.41 4.00 -18.09
C LYS A 46 -7.51 3.54 -16.95
N LEU A 47 -7.11 4.47 -16.09
CA LEU A 47 -6.27 4.20 -14.94
C LEU A 47 -7.01 3.37 -13.88
N ILE A 48 -8.26 3.74 -13.54
CA ILE A 48 -9.03 3.09 -12.47
C ILE A 48 -9.74 1.81 -12.91
N THR A 49 -9.85 1.49 -14.20
CA THR A 49 -10.43 0.21 -14.66
C THR A 49 -9.37 -0.89 -14.79
N THR A 50 -8.11 -0.59 -14.52
CA THR A 50 -7.01 -1.56 -14.59
C THR A 50 -6.96 -2.39 -13.30
N TRP A 51 -7.69 -3.50 -13.26
CA TRP A 51 -7.84 -4.36 -12.08
C TRP A 51 -6.53 -4.79 -11.42
N GLY A 52 -5.49 -5.08 -12.23
CA GLY A 52 -4.16 -5.46 -11.71
C GLY A 52 -3.54 -4.40 -10.79
N ARG A 53 -3.85 -3.11 -10.98
CA ARG A 53 -3.32 -2.04 -10.12
C ARG A 53 -3.90 -2.07 -8.71
N TYR A 54 -5.16 -2.49 -8.54
CA TYR A 54 -5.78 -2.62 -7.22
C TYR A 54 -5.17 -3.77 -6.43
N VAL A 55 -4.96 -4.92 -7.08
CA VAL A 55 -4.33 -6.08 -6.44
C VAL A 55 -2.96 -5.70 -5.92
N VAL A 56 -2.13 -5.07 -6.75
CA VAL A 56 -0.79 -4.59 -6.36
C VAL A 56 -0.87 -3.56 -5.23
N ALA A 57 -1.80 -2.60 -5.30
CA ALA A 57 -1.94 -1.57 -4.28
C ALA A 57 -2.32 -2.16 -2.91
N ILE A 58 -3.26 -3.11 -2.89
CA ILE A 58 -3.68 -3.80 -1.67
C ILE A 58 -2.52 -4.63 -1.10
N LEU A 59 -1.79 -5.38 -1.94
CA LEU A 59 -0.64 -6.17 -1.52
C LEU A 59 0.49 -5.29 -0.96
N LEU A 60 0.74 -4.11 -1.54
CA LEU A 60 1.71 -3.15 -1.01
C LEU A 60 1.32 -2.64 0.37
N VAL A 61 0.06 -2.29 0.59
CA VAL A 61 -0.40 -1.85 1.92
C VAL A 61 -0.38 -3.00 2.93
N ALA A 62 -0.68 -4.24 2.50
CA ALA A 62 -0.50 -5.41 3.34
C ALA A 62 0.97 -5.60 3.74
N LEU A 63 1.91 -5.37 2.82
CA LEU A 63 3.34 -5.37 3.09
C LEU A 63 3.72 -4.27 4.09
N PHE A 64 3.18 -3.05 3.96
CA PHE A 64 3.42 -1.98 4.93
C PHE A 64 2.96 -2.39 6.33
N ALA A 65 1.75 -2.96 6.44
CA ALA A 65 1.24 -3.47 7.70
C ALA A 65 2.12 -4.58 8.29
N ALA A 66 2.62 -5.50 7.46
CA ALA A 66 3.53 -6.56 7.89
C ALA A 66 4.87 -5.99 8.40
N LEU A 67 5.49 -5.05 7.67
CA LEU A 67 6.73 -4.39 8.07
C LEU A 67 6.58 -3.66 9.40
N TRP A 68 5.44 -2.99 9.61
CA TRP A 68 5.13 -2.29 10.85
C TRP A 68 4.93 -3.21 12.06
N ARG A 69 4.55 -4.47 11.84
CA ARG A 69 4.45 -5.47 12.90
C ARG A 69 5.80 -6.15 13.20
N ALA A 70 6.66 -6.25 12.19
CA ALA A 70 7.91 -7.00 12.30
C ALA A 70 9.11 -6.15 12.74
N LEU A 71 9.10 -4.84 12.52
CA LEU A 71 10.29 -3.99 12.64
C LEU A 71 10.07 -2.76 13.52
N PRO A 72 11.15 -2.17 14.07
CA PRO A 72 11.11 -0.85 14.70
C PRO A 72 10.54 0.21 13.74
N ARG A 73 9.82 1.18 14.31
CA ARG A 73 9.06 2.19 13.56
C ARG A 73 9.88 2.93 12.50
N SER A 74 11.13 3.29 12.80
CA SER A 74 12.01 3.98 11.85
C SER A 74 12.34 3.12 10.63
N GLN A 75 12.66 1.84 10.85
CA GLN A 75 12.99 0.88 9.80
C GLN A 75 11.75 0.52 8.97
N ALA A 76 10.60 0.32 9.63
CA ALA A 76 9.33 0.03 8.96
C ALA A 76 8.91 1.17 8.02
N ILE A 77 9.08 2.43 8.42
CA ILE A 77 8.82 3.59 7.55
C ILE A 77 9.75 3.57 6.34
N GLY A 78 11.06 3.47 6.56
CA GLY A 78 12.04 3.48 5.47
C GLY A 78 11.79 2.38 4.45
N LEU A 79 11.59 1.15 4.90
CA LEU A 79 11.31 0.02 4.01
C LEU A 79 9.95 0.13 3.31
N SER A 80 8.92 0.64 3.98
CA SER A 80 7.61 0.86 3.35
C SER A 80 7.69 1.90 2.24
N VAL A 81 8.46 2.98 2.46
CA VAL A 81 8.70 4.01 1.45
C VAL A 81 9.46 3.43 0.25
N ILE A 82 10.55 2.71 0.51
CA ILE A 82 11.34 2.07 -0.55
C ILE A 82 10.48 1.06 -1.33
N ALA A 83 9.77 0.17 -0.64
CA ALA A 83 8.89 -0.82 -1.25
C ALA A 83 7.78 -0.16 -2.09
N GLY A 84 7.13 0.86 -1.53
CA GLY A 84 6.06 1.60 -2.19
C GLY A 84 6.50 2.43 -3.39
N ILE A 85 7.80 2.73 -3.54
CA ILE A 85 8.34 3.39 -4.72
C ILE A 85 8.83 2.36 -5.74
N ILE A 86 9.71 1.45 -5.31
CA ILE A 86 10.46 0.58 -6.21
C ILE A 86 9.56 -0.47 -6.84
N ILE A 87 8.77 -1.20 -6.05
CA ILE A 87 7.93 -2.28 -6.55
C ILE A 87 6.93 -1.77 -7.61
N PRO A 88 6.09 -0.75 -7.33
CA PRO A 88 5.14 -0.29 -8.34
C PRO A 88 5.81 0.43 -9.51
N SER A 89 7.00 1.02 -9.36
CA SER A 89 7.74 1.60 -10.50
C SER A 89 8.22 0.51 -11.46
N LEU A 90 8.78 -0.58 -10.94
CA LEU A 90 9.18 -1.73 -11.73
C LEU A 90 7.97 -2.40 -12.39
N LEU A 91 6.89 -2.63 -11.64
CA LEU A 91 5.65 -3.19 -12.19
C LEU A 91 5.05 -2.29 -13.28
N SER A 92 5.06 -0.98 -13.07
CA SER A 92 4.59 -0.02 -14.07
C SER A 92 5.40 -0.10 -15.36
N ARG A 93 6.72 -0.20 -15.28
CA ARG A 93 7.60 -0.31 -16.45
C ARG A 93 7.44 -1.65 -17.15
N TYR A 94 7.55 -2.75 -16.41
CA TYR A 94 7.74 -4.09 -17.00
C TYR A 94 6.45 -4.90 -17.15
N MET A 95 5.47 -4.72 -16.26
CA MET A 95 4.20 -5.47 -16.32
C MET A 95 3.06 -4.68 -16.93
N PHE A 96 3.00 -3.37 -16.67
CA PHE A 96 1.95 -2.50 -17.21
C PHE A 96 2.37 -1.72 -18.46
N GLY A 97 3.60 -1.91 -18.95
CA GLY A 97 4.08 -1.35 -20.22
C GLY A 97 4.17 0.18 -20.25
N SER A 98 4.37 0.83 -19.10
CA SER A 98 4.47 2.29 -19.04
C SER A 98 5.71 2.81 -19.74
N THR A 99 5.51 3.72 -20.69
CA THR A 99 6.57 4.45 -21.40
C THR A 99 7.00 5.73 -20.68
N ALA A 100 6.41 6.02 -19.51
CA ALA A 100 6.74 7.21 -18.73
C ALA A 100 8.24 7.28 -18.36
N PRO A 101 8.80 8.48 -18.22
CA PRO A 101 10.13 8.67 -17.65
C PRO A 101 10.22 8.07 -16.23
N TRP A 102 11.39 7.55 -15.86
CA TRP A 102 11.62 6.96 -14.53
C TRP A 102 11.36 7.96 -13.39
N SER A 103 11.74 9.22 -13.58
CA SER A 103 11.47 10.29 -12.60
C SER A 103 9.97 10.42 -12.31
N LEU A 104 9.14 10.36 -13.34
CA LEU A 104 7.69 10.49 -13.23
C LEU A 104 7.06 9.26 -12.56
N LEU A 105 7.55 8.05 -12.89
CA LEU A 105 7.15 6.81 -12.20
C LEU A 105 7.47 6.87 -10.70
N ILE A 106 8.70 7.25 -10.36
CA ILE A 106 9.16 7.36 -8.97
C ILE A 106 8.31 8.39 -8.21
N THR A 107 8.09 9.56 -8.79
CA THR A 107 7.30 10.64 -8.16
C THR A 107 5.86 10.22 -7.89
N PHE A 108 5.15 9.67 -8.89
CA PHE A 108 3.75 9.27 -8.67
C PHE A 108 3.63 8.05 -7.75
N ASN A 109 4.62 7.17 -7.70
CA ASN A 109 4.63 6.06 -6.75
C ASN A 109 4.99 6.51 -5.33
N LEU A 110 5.82 7.55 -5.17
CA LEU A 110 6.02 8.21 -3.89
C LEU A 110 4.71 8.84 -3.38
N ILE A 111 3.98 9.55 -4.25
CA ILE A 111 2.67 10.13 -3.91
C ILE A 111 1.69 9.03 -3.49
N PHE A 112 1.57 7.96 -4.27
CA PHE A 112 0.79 6.78 -3.90
C PHE A 112 1.18 6.26 -2.51
N THR A 113 2.48 6.08 -2.26
CA THR A 113 2.99 5.52 -1.02
C THR A 113 2.59 6.36 0.18
N ILE A 114 2.76 7.68 0.10
CA ILE A 114 2.38 8.62 1.16
C ILE A 114 0.87 8.54 1.43
N LEU A 115 0.06 8.58 0.38
CA LEU A 115 -1.40 8.58 0.48
C LEU A 115 -1.94 7.26 1.02
N ALA A 116 -1.48 6.14 0.46
CA ALA A 116 -1.88 4.80 0.90
C ALA A 116 -1.50 4.57 2.36
N PHE A 117 -0.29 5.00 2.76
CA PHE A 117 0.18 4.91 4.13
C PHE A 117 -0.66 5.75 5.09
N ALA A 118 -0.96 7.01 4.72
CA ALA A 118 -1.79 7.89 5.53
C ALA A 118 -3.22 7.34 5.70
N ILE A 119 -3.85 6.89 4.62
CA ILE A 119 -5.21 6.34 4.66
C ILE A 119 -5.26 5.06 5.49
N TRP A 120 -4.32 4.14 5.28
CA TRP A 120 -4.22 2.92 6.08
C TRP A 120 -4.10 3.23 7.58
N ARG A 121 -3.20 4.15 7.96
CA ARG A 121 -2.97 4.50 9.36
C ARG A 121 -4.19 5.16 10.00
N LEU A 122 -4.85 6.07 9.27
CA LEU A 122 -6.08 6.72 9.73
C LEU A 122 -7.24 5.73 9.86
N ALA A 123 -7.38 4.80 8.91
CA ALA A 123 -8.40 3.76 8.97
C ALA A 123 -8.19 2.83 10.16
N MET A 124 -6.96 2.38 10.39
CA MET A 124 -6.61 1.52 11.52
C MET A 124 -6.92 2.19 12.86
N ASN A 125 -6.46 3.44 13.06
CA ASN A 125 -6.69 4.18 14.31
C ASN A 125 -8.19 4.38 14.62
N ARG A 126 -9.03 4.54 13.59
CA ARG A 126 -10.48 4.69 13.78
C ARG A 126 -11.17 3.42 14.26
N MET A 127 -10.57 2.26 14.03
CA MET A 127 -11.13 0.98 14.42
C MET A 127 -10.70 0.54 15.81
N ASP A 128 -9.52 0.97 16.27
CA ASP A 128 -9.06 0.73 17.65
C ASP A 128 -9.86 1.56 18.69
N ASN A 129 -10.51 2.64 18.27
CA ASN A 129 -11.31 3.53 19.13
C ASN A 129 -12.81 3.15 19.20
N ARG A 130 -13.20 2.00 18.66
CA ARG A 130 -14.59 1.48 18.68
C ARG A 130 -14.65 0.22 19.52
#